data_AF-L8JHC1-F1
#
_entry.id   AF-L8JHC1-F1
#
_cell.length_a   1.000
_cell.length_b   1.000
_cell.length_c   1.000
_cell.angle_alpha   90.00
_cell.angle_beta   90.00
_cell.angle_gamma   90.00
#
_symmetry.space_group_name_H-M   'P 1'
#
loop_
_entity.id
_entity.type
_entity.pdbx_description
1 polymer ?
#
loop_
_entity_poly.entity_id
_entity_poly.type
_entity_poly.pdbx_seq_one_letter_code
_entity_poly.pdbx_strand_id
1 'polypeptide(L)'
;MTEITEWRDMDEIKQNDAIDEIHGKRSTHTCSLCGKPAFCDINAGKSTCWCFEIEKRDTSGIESPDCLCRECLSRLPLLNTRLHK
;
A
#
# COMPACT_ATOMS: atom_id res chain seq x y z
N MET A 1 8.70 7.14 8.26
CA MET A 1 7.82 5.98 8.03
C MET A 1 7.08 5.70 9.32
N THR A 2 5.84 6.18 9.41
CA THR A 2 4.95 6.08 10.58
C THR A 2 4.76 4.63 11.03
N GLU A 3 4.71 3.70 10.08
CA GLU A 3 4.52 2.25 10.32
C GLU A 3 5.59 1.64 11.25
N ILE A 4 6.85 2.07 11.20
CA ILE A 4 7.91 1.56 12.10
C ILE A 4 7.80 2.20 13.49
N THR A 5 7.33 3.44 13.57
CA THR A 5 7.16 4.15 14.84
C THR A 5 5.99 3.57 15.63
N GLU A 6 4.88 3.29 14.95
CA GLU A 6 3.68 2.68 15.55
C GLU A 6 3.87 1.20 15.88
N TRP A 7 4.80 0.51 15.19
CA TRP A 7 5.08 -0.90 15.44
C TRP A 7 5.32 -1.22 16.92
N ARG A 8 6.05 -0.35 17.63
CA ARG A 8 6.37 -0.53 19.06
C ARG A 8 5.12 -0.46 19.95
N ASP A 9 4.10 0.25 19.49
CA ASP A 9 2.85 0.48 20.22
C ASP A 9 1.75 -0.53 19.81
N MET A 10 2.01 -1.38 18.81
CA MET A 10 1.14 -2.49 18.41
C MET A 10 1.30 -3.70 19.34
N ASP A 11 0.18 -4.35 19.66
CA ASP A 11 0.19 -5.68 20.27
C ASP A 11 0.65 -6.77 19.27
N GLU A 12 1.00 -7.94 19.79
CA GLU A 12 1.51 -9.07 18.99
C GLU A 12 0.55 -9.49 17.87
N ILE A 13 -0.76 -9.40 18.11
CA ILE A 13 -1.79 -9.77 17.13
C ILE A 13 -1.75 -8.80 15.95
N LYS A 14 -1.72 -7.50 16.22
CA LYS A 14 -1.62 -6.47 15.17
C LYS A 14 -0.31 -6.53 14.39
N GLN A 15 0.80 -6.83 15.07
CA GLN A 15 2.09 -7.02 14.42
C GLN A 15 2.05 -8.23 13.46
N ASN A 16 1.52 -9.37 13.92
CA ASN A 16 1.38 -10.56 13.09
C ASN A 16 0.45 -10.31 11.89
N ASP A 17 -0.67 -9.62 12.11
CA ASP A 17 -1.59 -9.22 11.03
C ASP A 17 -0.89 -8.37 9.97
N ALA A 18 -0.14 -7.36 10.38
CA ALA A 18 0.63 -6.50 9.47
C ALA A 18 1.69 -7.30 8.68
N ILE A 19 2.39 -8.23 9.33
CA ILE A 19 3.33 -9.13 8.66
C ILE A 19 2.63 -10.02 7.64
N ASP A 20 1.47 -10.57 8.00
CA ASP A 20 0.69 -11.45 7.12
C ASP A 20 0.13 -10.69 5.90
N GLU A 21 -0.23 -9.42 6.05
CA GLU A 21 -0.59 -8.51 4.95
C GLU A 21 0.62 -8.22 4.04
N ILE A 22 1.80 -7.94 4.61
CA ILE A 22 3.04 -7.69 3.85
C ILE A 22 3.50 -8.93 3.09
N HIS A 23 3.39 -10.11 3.70
CA HIS A 23 3.72 -11.40 3.07
C HIS A 23 2.62 -11.92 2.13
N GLY A 24 1.48 -11.23 2.05
CA GLY A 24 0.38 -11.59 1.16
C GLY A 24 -0.41 -12.84 1.59
N LYS A 25 -0.30 -13.26 2.85
CA LYS A 25 -1.19 -14.28 3.43
C LYS A 25 -2.60 -13.73 3.67
N ARG A 26 -2.70 -12.43 3.95
CA ARG A 26 -3.94 -11.66 3.94
C ARG A 26 -3.97 -10.80 2.70
N SER A 27 -5.12 -10.78 2.02
CA SER A 27 -5.28 -10.05 0.77
C SER A 27 -6.68 -9.50 0.62
N THR A 28 -6.79 -8.38 -0.07
CA THR A 28 -8.09 -7.80 -0.46
C THR A 28 -8.32 -7.90 -1.97
N HIS A 29 -7.24 -7.99 -2.75
CA HIS A 29 -7.28 -8.09 -4.20
C HIS A 29 -5.93 -8.59 -4.74
N THR A 30 -5.86 -8.80 -6.04
CA THR A 30 -4.62 -9.14 -6.73
C THR A 30 -4.02 -7.88 -7.35
N CYS A 31 -2.72 -7.66 -7.16
CA CYS A 31 -2.01 -6.54 -7.79
C CYS A 31 -2.06 -6.67 -9.31
N SER A 32 -2.62 -5.68 -9.99
CA SER A 32 -2.77 -5.66 -11.45
C SER A 32 -1.44 -5.61 -12.20
N LEU A 33 -0.35 -5.17 -11.57
CA LEU A 33 0.96 -5.08 -12.20
C LEU A 33 1.79 -6.37 -12.12
N CYS A 34 1.68 -7.13 -11.03
CA CYS A 34 2.55 -8.31 -10.81
C CYS A 34 1.81 -9.61 -10.48
N GLY A 35 0.48 -9.58 -10.35
CA GLY A 35 -0.33 -10.76 -10.04
C GLY A 35 -0.19 -11.28 -8.60
N LYS A 36 0.60 -10.63 -7.74
CA LYS A 36 0.75 -11.01 -6.33
C LYS A 36 -0.39 -10.46 -5.47
N PRO A 37 -0.67 -11.07 -4.30
CA PRO A 37 -1.61 -10.52 -3.32
C PRO A 37 -1.30 -9.06 -2.95
N ALA A 38 -2.36 -8.28 -2.76
CA ALA A 38 -2.27 -6.89 -2.30
C ALA A 38 -3.33 -6.62 -1.21
N PHE A 39 -2.91 -5.88 -0.19
CA PHE A 39 -3.77 -5.48 0.90
C PHE A 39 -4.03 -3.97 0.87
N CYS A 40 -5.31 -3.60 0.90
CA CYS A 40 -5.79 -2.22 1.00
C CYS A 40 -6.75 -2.14 2.18
N ASP A 41 -6.41 -1.34 3.18
CA ASP A 41 -7.23 -1.16 4.38
C ASP A 41 -8.64 -0.60 4.06
N ILE A 42 -8.77 0.25 3.04
CA ILE A 42 -10.07 0.78 2.59
C ILE A 42 -10.95 -0.35 2.03
N ASN A 43 -10.38 -1.24 1.22
CA ASN A 43 -11.11 -2.41 0.72
C ASN A 43 -11.45 -3.40 1.84
N ALA A 44 -10.68 -3.39 2.94
CA ALA A 44 -10.97 -4.13 4.17
C ALA A 44 -11.96 -3.40 5.11
N GLY A 45 -12.56 -2.27 4.69
CA GLY A 45 -13.58 -1.54 5.44
C GLY A 45 -13.07 -0.49 6.42
N LYS A 46 -11.77 -0.15 6.39
CA LYS A 46 -11.20 0.94 7.19
C LYS A 46 -11.28 2.29 6.45
N SER A 47 -10.95 3.37 7.14
CA SER A 47 -11.01 4.75 6.60
C SER A 47 -9.68 5.27 6.02
N THR A 48 -8.56 4.64 6.36
CA THR A 48 -7.21 5.00 5.90
C THR A 48 -6.54 3.81 5.26
N CYS A 49 -5.46 4.03 4.50
CA CYS A 49 -4.63 2.96 3.92
C CYS A 49 -3.16 3.31 4.04
N TRP A 50 -2.29 2.30 4.22
CA TRP A 50 -0.83 2.48 4.31
C TRP A 50 -0.24 3.32 3.17
N CYS A 51 -0.84 3.28 1.98
CA CYS A 51 -0.32 4.03 0.82
C CYS A 51 -0.49 5.55 0.94
N PHE A 52 -1.27 6.03 1.91
CA PHE A 52 -1.41 7.47 2.19
C PHE A 52 -0.18 8.04 2.90
N GLU A 53 0.60 7.18 3.55
CA GLU A 53 1.80 7.55 4.30
C GLU A 53 3.08 7.55 3.45
N ILE A 54 2.98 7.16 2.18
CA ILE A 54 4.11 7.20 1.24
C ILE A 54 4.00 8.41 0.31
N GLU A 55 5.14 8.86 -0.21
CA GLU A 55 5.16 9.88 -1.25
C GLU A 55 4.37 9.42 -2.48
N LYS A 56 3.54 10.34 -3.03
CA LYS A 56 2.68 10.04 -4.17
C LYS A 56 3.51 9.58 -5.38
N ARG A 57 3.04 8.49 -5.98
CA ARG A 57 3.67 7.84 -7.13
C ARG A 57 2.89 8.16 -8.39
N ASP A 58 3.58 8.18 -9.52
CA ASP A 58 2.94 8.37 -10.82
C ASP A 58 2.27 7.07 -11.27
N THR A 59 0.94 7.04 -11.23
CA THR A 59 0.10 5.92 -11.68
C THR A 59 -0.62 6.21 -13.01
N SER A 60 -0.27 7.29 -13.72
CA SER A 60 -1.01 7.77 -14.90
C SER A 60 -1.07 6.78 -16.07
N GLY A 61 -0.11 5.85 -16.16
CA GLY A 61 -0.07 4.79 -17.17
C GLY A 61 -0.69 3.45 -16.75
N ILE A 62 -1.40 3.40 -15.62
CA ILE A 62 -1.92 2.15 -15.05
C ILE A 62 -3.44 2.16 -15.13
N GLU A 63 -3.98 1.39 -16.07
CA GLU A 63 -5.43 1.21 -16.27
C GLU A 63 -5.95 0.09 -15.37
N SER A 64 -6.09 0.37 -14.08
CA SER A 64 -6.68 -0.56 -13.12
C SER A 64 -7.52 0.20 -12.09
N PRO A 65 -8.74 -0.27 -11.77
CA PRO A 65 -9.53 0.32 -10.70
C PRO A 65 -8.97 -0.03 -9.31
N ASP A 66 -8.12 -1.06 -9.22
CA ASP A 66 -7.58 -1.58 -7.96
C ASP A 66 -6.22 -0.97 -7.61
N CYS A 67 -5.90 -1.01 -6.31
CA CYS A 67 -4.59 -0.60 -5.81
C CYS A 67 -3.47 -1.53 -6.30
N LEU A 68 -2.22 -1.06 -6.19
CA LEU A 68 -1.04 -1.89 -6.39
C LEU A 68 -0.51 -2.41 -5.05
N CYS A 69 0.22 -3.53 -5.08
CA CYS A 69 0.95 -3.97 -3.90
C CYS A 69 2.07 -2.98 -3.52
N ARG A 70 2.50 -3.05 -2.25
CA ARG A 70 3.56 -2.20 -1.68
C ARG A 70 4.84 -2.16 -2.52
N GLU A 71 5.27 -3.33 -3.00
CA GLU A 71 6.46 -3.49 -3.84
C GLU A 71 6.32 -2.76 -5.20
N CYS A 72 5.20 -2.96 -5.89
CA CYS A 72 4.95 -2.36 -7.19
C CYS A 72 4.78 -0.85 -7.11
N LEU A 73 3.97 -0.36 -6.16
CA LEU A 73 3.73 1.07 -5.99
C LEU A 73 5.03 1.81 -5.66
N SER A 74 5.87 1.26 -4.77
CA SER A 74 7.13 1.90 -4.35
C SER A 74 8.18 1.97 -5.45
N ARG A 75 8.09 1.12 -6.49
CA ARG A 75 8.96 1.13 -7.67
C ARG A 75 8.58 2.17 -8.72
N LEU A 76 7.35 2.70 -8.66
CA LEU A 76 6.93 3.71 -9.61
C LEU A 76 7.69 5.03 -9.37
N PRO A 77 7.88 5.85 -10.42
CA PRO A 77 8.41 7.18 -10.27
C PRO A 77 7.58 8.00 -9.27
N LEU A 78 8.24 8.92 -8.58
CA LEU A 78 7.52 9.91 -7.78
C LEU A 78 6.69 10.81 -8.71
N LEU A 79 5.47 11.13 -8.29
CA LEU A 79 4.63 12.07 -9.00
C LEU A 79 5.26 13.47 -8.84
N ASN A 80 5.99 13.92 -9.86
CA ASN A 80 6.67 15.19 -9.81
C ASN A 80 5.66 16.32 -10.03
N THR A 81 5.35 17.07 -8.98
CA THR A 81 4.31 18.11 -8.99
C THR A 81 4.76 19.45 -9.59
N ARG A 82 5.94 19.53 -10.24
CA ARG A 82 6.50 20.76 -10.82
C ARG A 82 5.96 21.17 -12.20
N LEU A 83 4.72 20.84 -12.54
CA LEU A 83 4.10 21.24 -13.83
C LEU A 83 2.83 22.08 -13.69
N HIS A 84 2.49 22.53 -12.49
CA HIS A 84 1.36 23.46 -12.29
C HIS A 84 1.78 24.66 -11.44
N LYS A 85 2.55 25.57 -12.05
CA LYS A 85 2.61 26.98 -11.67
C LYS A 85 2.75 27.84 -12.92
#